data_AF-M1G0S0-F1
#
_entry.id   AF-M1G0S0-F1
#
_cell.length_a   1.000
_cell.length_b   1.000
_cell.length_c   1.000
_cell.angle_alpha   90.00
_cell.angle_beta   90.00
_cell.angle_gamma   90.00
#
_symmetry.space_group_name_H-M   'P 1'
#
loop_
_entity.id
_entity.type
_entity.pdbx_description
1 polymer ?
#
loop_
_entity_poly.entity_id
_entity_poly.type
_entity_poly.pdbx_seq_one_letter_code
_entity_poly.pdbx_strand_id
1 'polypeptide(L)' 'GEWIESMWDCMLVGDVSCIPFFLATVVIGNLVVLNLFLALLLS' A
#
# COMPACT_ATOMS: atom_id res chain seq x y z
N GLY A 1 -7.99 -4.71 -2.87
CA GLY A 1 -7.48 -3.37 -2.55
C GLY A 1 -8.29 -2.79 -1.42
N GLU A 2 -8.29 -3.44 -0.26
CA GLU A 2 -9.12 -3.10 0.91
C GLU A 2 -8.25 -2.53 2.04
N TRP A 3 -7.25 -1.73 1.68
CA TRP A 3 -6.33 -1.17 2.66
C TRP A 3 -6.98 -0.08 3.52
N ILE A 4 -8.04 0.57 3.04
CA ILE A 4 -8.77 1.60 3.80
C ILE A 4 -9.46 1.01 5.04
N GLU A 5 -10.17 -0.12 4.92
CA GLU A 5 -10.86 -0.71 6.07
C GLU A 5 -9.86 -1.19 7.14
N SER A 6 -8.76 -1.83 6.72
CA SER A 6 -7.68 -2.22 7.62
C SER A 6 -6.97 -1.01 8.26
N MET A 7 -6.85 0.11 7.53
CA MET A 7 -6.27 1.34 8.07
C MET A 7 -7.16 1.97 9.14
N TRP A 8 -8.48 2.03 8.91
CA TRP A 8 -9.43 2.54 9.88
C TRP A 8 -9.48 1.68 11.14
N ASP A 9 -9.45 0.35 10.99
CA ASP A 9 -9.35 -0.57 12.12
C ASP A 9 -8.05 -0.33 12.91
N CYS A 10 -6.90 -0.21 12.22
CA CYS A 10 -5.61 0.11 12.86
C CYS A 10 -5.65 1.43 13.65
N MET A 11 -6.30 2.47 13.10
CA MET A 11 -6.40 3.77 13.76
C MET A 11 -7.34 3.74 14.98
N LEU A 12 -8.31 2.82 15.03
CA LEU A 12 -9.20 2.64 16.17
C LEU A 12 -8.47 2.02 17.38
N VAL A 13 -7.53 1.10 17.14
CA VAL A 13 -6.81 0.36 18.21
C VAL A 13 -5.43 0.94 18.52
N GLY A 14 -4.84 1.71 17.60
CA GLY A 14 -3.50 2.27 17.69
C GLY A 14 -3.49 3.80 17.60
N ASP A 15 -2.48 4.31 16.88
CA ASP A 15 -2.24 5.75 16.72
C ASP A 15 -2.30 6.17 15.24
N VAL A 16 -2.27 7.49 15.00
CA VAL A 16 -2.20 8.09 13.67
C VAL A 16 -0.99 7.66 12.82
N SER A 17 -0.03 6.93 13.40
CA SER A 17 1.08 6.28 12.67
C SER A 17 0.63 5.20 11.69
N CYS A 18 -0.58 4.65 11.83
CA CYS A 18 -1.17 3.73 10.84
C CYS A 18 -1.28 4.38 9.45
N ILE A 19 -1.56 5.69 9.38
CA ILE A 19 -1.75 6.41 8.11
C ILE A 19 -0.49 6.42 7.24
N PRO A 20 0.67 6.93 7.71
CA PRO A 20 1.89 6.92 6.90
C PRO A 20 2.38 5.50 6.58
N PHE A 21 2.12 4.52 7.46
CA PHE A 21 2.45 3.11 7.18
C PHE A 21 1.66 2.58 5.98
N PHE A 22 0.33 2.66 6.02
CA PHE A 22 -0.52 2.15 4.95
C PHE A 22 -0.27 2.88 3.63
N LEU A 23 -0.12 4.20 3.67
CA LEU A 23 0.24 5.01 2.50
C LEU A 23 1.57 4.58 1.89
N ALA A 24 2.62 4.36 2.70
CA ALA A 24 3.91 3.90 2.21
C ALA A 24 3.80 2.52 1.53
N THR A 25 3.07 1.56 2.12
CA THR A 25 2.85 0.25 1.49
C THR A 25 2.11 0.34 0.16
N VAL A 26 1.09 1.20 0.03
CA VAL A 26 0.34 1.36 -1.23
C VAL A 26 1.23 1.98 -2.31
N VAL A 27 2.00 3.01 -1.97
CA VAL A 27 2.93 3.66 -2.92
C VAL A 27 3.99 2.67 -3.39
N ILE A 28 4.66 1.99 -2.46
CA ILE A 28 5.72 1.01 -2.80
C ILE A 28 5.12 -0.16 -3.59
N GLY A 29 3.97 -0.70 -3.16
CA GLY A 29 3.29 -1.78 -3.84
C GLY A 29 2.93 -1.43 -5.28
N ASN A 30 2.35 -0.24 -5.52
CA ASN A 30 2.02 0.23 -6.86
C ASN A 30 3.26 0.40 -7.74
N LEU A 31 4.36 0.95 -7.19
CA LEU A 31 5.62 1.09 -7.92
C LEU A 31 6.18 -0.27 -8.32
N VAL A 32 6.20 -1.24 -7.40
CA VAL A 32 6.70 -2.59 -7.67
C VAL A 32 5.84 -3.29 -8.72
N VAL A 33 4.52 -3.24 -8.58
CA VAL A 33 3.58 -3.86 -9.53
C VAL A 33 3.74 -3.25 -10.92
N LEU A 34 3.85 -1.92 -11.01
CA LEU A 34 4.08 -1.23 -12.28
C LEU A 34 5.39 -1.65 -12.93
N ASN A 35 6.49 -1.69 -12.16
CA ASN A 35 7.80 -2.10 -12.67
C ASN A 35 7.81 -3.57 -13.11
N LEU A 36 7.16 -4.46 -12.36
CA LEU A 36 7.07 -5.88 -12.72
C LEU A 36 6.25 -6.06 -14.01
N PHE A 37 5.14 -5.34 -14.14
CA PHE A 37 4.32 -5.36 -15.35
C PHE A 37 5.10 -4.85 -16.57
N LEU A 38 5.84 -3.74 -16.42
CA LEU A 38 6.72 -3.23 -17.47
C LEU A 38 7.80 -4.25 -17.85
N ALA A 39 8.44 -4.90 -16.87
CA ALA A 39 9.44 -5.93 -17.12
C ALA A 39 8.87 -7.14 -17.90
N LEU A 40 7.63 -7.55 -17.61
CA LEU A 40 6.92 -8.62 -18.33
C LEU A 40 6.49 -8.22 -19.75
N LEU A 41 6.19 -6.94 -20.00
CA LEU A 41 5.86 -6.46 -21.34
C LEU A 41 7.10 -6.27 -22.23
N LEU A 42 8.25 -6.01 -21.61
CA LEU A 42 9.53 -5.80 -22.28
C LEU A 42 10.32 -7.11 -22.50
N SER A 43 9.84 -8.23 -21.96
CA SER A 43 10.34 -9.59 -22.21
C SER A 43 9.68 -10.22 -23.43
#